data_AF-A0AAN8IIH4-F1
#
_entry.id   AF-A0AAN8IIH4-F1
#
_cell.length_a   1.000
_cell.length_b   1.000
_cell.length_c   1.000
_cell.angle_alpha   90.00
_cell.angle_beta   90.00
_cell.angle_gamma   90.00
#
_symmetry.space_group_name_H-M   'P 1'
#
loop_
_entity.id
_entity.type
_entity.pdbx_description
1 polymer ?
#
loop_
_entity_poly.entity_id
_entity_poly.type
_entity_poly.pdbx_seq_one_letter_code
_entity_poly.pdbx_strand_id
1 'polypeptide(L)'
;MLTGTIFLLVAISSAFGAIAIQEAKIGERVELDLGEGVVNWMRKTDNGEEFIKYCGPTEKGPRCAQFVKADNTPAKSPSSAHVTVDGKLIIDSFKASDAGLYSSLDQKPIEHKHPDGSTSSTLGVHIQLVAKD
;
A
#
# COMPACT_ATOMS: atom_id res chain seq x y z
N MET A 1 13.27 55.51 17.86
CA MET A 1 13.71 54.26 17.21
C MET A 1 12.72 53.18 17.64
N LEU A 2 11.85 52.73 16.74
CA LEU A 2 10.87 51.68 17.02
C LEU A 2 11.39 50.39 16.38
N THR A 3 11.88 49.47 17.21
CA THR A 3 12.41 48.17 16.79
C THR A 3 11.22 47.27 16.46
N GLY A 4 11.00 47.02 15.16
CA GLY A 4 9.94 46.11 14.70
C GLY A 4 10.38 44.65 14.83
N THR A 5 9.71 43.88 15.67
CA THR A 5 9.87 42.43 15.75
C THR A 5 8.99 41.77 14.69
N ILE A 6 9.60 41.14 13.69
CA ILE A 6 8.90 40.30 12.71
C ILE A 6 8.63 38.94 13.36
N PHE A 7 7.36 38.60 13.57
CA PHE A 7 6.95 37.25 13.96
C PHE A 7 6.88 36.36 12.70
N LEU A 8 7.79 35.40 12.58
CA LEU A 8 7.78 34.39 11.53
C LEU A 8 6.85 33.24 11.96
N LEU A 9 5.68 33.14 11.32
CA LEU A 9 4.74 32.03 11.51
C LEU A 9 5.27 30.78 10.78
N VAL A 10 5.75 29.80 11.52
CA VAL A 10 6.11 28.47 11.01
C VAL A 10 4.84 27.62 10.97
N ALA A 11 4.33 27.35 9.77
CA ALA A 11 3.25 26.37 9.57
C ALA A 11 3.85 24.96 9.65
N ILE A 12 3.52 24.21 10.70
CA ILE A 12 3.90 22.80 10.87
C ILE A 12 2.85 21.96 10.16
N SER A 13 3.16 21.42 8.98
CA SER A 13 2.31 20.41 8.35
C SER A 13 2.45 19.07 9.09
N SER A 14 1.31 18.49 9.46
CA SER A 14 1.22 17.20 10.16
C SER A 14 0.56 16.18 9.22
N ALA A 15 1.14 14.99 9.09
CA ALA A 15 0.54 13.87 8.35
C ALA A 15 0.20 12.74 9.33
N PHE A 16 -1.04 12.26 9.28
CA PHE A 16 -1.51 11.13 10.08
C PHE A 16 -1.57 9.88 9.19
N GLY A 17 -0.93 8.81 9.65
CA GLY A 17 -0.96 7.50 9.00
C GLY A 17 -1.61 6.47 9.92
N ALA A 18 -2.51 5.67 9.39
CA ALA A 18 -3.03 4.46 10.04
C ALA A 18 -2.56 3.24 9.25
N ILE A 19 -1.94 2.28 9.95
CA ILE A 19 -1.54 0.99 9.38
C ILE A 19 -2.43 -0.07 10.03
N ALA A 20 -3.21 -0.78 9.21
CA ALA A 20 -3.94 -1.95 9.66
C ALA A 20 -2.94 -3.11 9.83
N ILE A 21 -3.04 -3.88 10.91
CA ILE A 21 -2.22 -5.08 11.12
C ILE A 21 -3.09 -6.30 10.91
N GLN A 22 -2.69 -7.19 10.01
CA GLN A 22 -3.35 -8.46 9.75
C GLN A 22 -2.37 -9.59 10.01
N GLU A 23 -2.75 -10.49 10.90
CA GLU A 23 -1.97 -11.70 11.20
C GLU A 23 -2.42 -12.84 10.30
N ALA A 24 -1.47 -13.64 9.82
CA ALA A 24 -1.78 -14.80 9.02
C ALA A 24 -0.96 -16.06 9.34
N LYS A 25 -1.59 -17.23 9.37
CA LYS A 25 -0.93 -18.53 9.54
C LYS A 25 -0.36 -19.04 8.23
N ILE A 26 0.82 -19.65 8.27
CA ILE A 26 1.43 -20.27 7.09
C ILE A 26 0.47 -21.31 6.50
N GLY A 27 0.28 -21.23 5.19
CA GLY A 27 -0.57 -22.12 4.40
C GLY A 27 -2.00 -21.61 4.23
N GLU A 28 -2.45 -20.62 5.00
CA GLU A 28 -3.83 -20.14 4.93
C GLU A 28 -4.08 -19.20 3.75
N ARG A 29 -5.34 -19.10 3.34
CA ARG A 29 -5.78 -18.13 2.34
C ARG A 29 -5.94 -16.76 3.01
N VAL A 30 -5.27 -15.75 2.47
CA VAL A 30 -5.34 -14.36 2.95
C VAL A 30 -6.05 -13.50 1.90
N GLU A 31 -6.97 -12.66 2.35
CA GLU A 31 -7.59 -11.61 1.56
C GLU A 31 -7.20 -10.26 2.17
N LEU A 32 -6.63 -9.37 1.36
CA LEU A 32 -6.33 -8.00 1.71
C LEU A 32 -7.23 -7.06 0.90
N ASP A 33 -7.77 -6.06 1.57
CA ASP A 33 -8.68 -5.08 0.97
C ASP A 33 -8.30 -3.66 1.42
N LEU A 34 -7.93 -2.82 0.47
CA LEU A 34 -7.58 -1.42 0.71
C LEU A 34 -8.76 -0.48 0.43
N GLY A 35 -9.90 -1.00 -0.03
CA GLY A 35 -11.07 -0.24 -0.44
C GLY A 35 -11.20 -0.08 -1.96
N GLU A 36 -12.20 0.67 -2.37
CA GLU A 36 -12.58 0.82 -3.78
C GLU A 36 -11.50 1.46 -4.66
N GLY A 37 -11.51 1.09 -5.95
CA GLY A 37 -10.66 1.69 -6.97
C GLY A 37 -9.22 1.17 -7.01
N VAL A 38 -8.90 0.16 -6.21
CA VAL A 38 -7.56 -0.46 -6.19
C VAL A 38 -7.47 -1.55 -7.24
N VAL A 39 -6.53 -1.41 -8.16
CA VAL A 39 -6.21 -2.44 -9.17
C VAL A 39 -4.72 -2.75 -9.24
N ASN A 40 -3.87 -1.83 -8.79
CA ASN A 40 -2.42 -1.97 -8.68
C ASN A 40 -2.04 -2.10 -7.20
N TRP A 41 -1.44 -3.23 -6.86
CA TRP A 41 -0.92 -3.51 -5.53
C TRP A 41 0.59 -3.42 -5.50
N MET A 42 1.11 -2.88 -4.41
CA MET A 42 2.50 -2.89 -4.05
C MET A 42 2.65 -3.58 -2.70
N ARG A 43 3.70 -4.39 -2.55
CA ARG A 43 4.18 -4.82 -1.25
C ARG A 43 5.64 -4.42 -1.07
N LYS A 44 5.98 -4.06 0.16
CA LYS A 44 7.36 -3.87 0.61
C LYS A 44 7.73 -5.02 1.54
N THR A 45 8.68 -5.82 1.09
CA THR A 45 9.25 -6.95 1.85
C THR A 45 10.74 -6.67 2.11
N ASP A 46 11.41 -7.59 2.80
CA ASP A 46 12.87 -7.56 2.97
C ASP A 46 13.64 -7.61 1.63
N ASN A 47 13.00 -8.07 0.55
CA ASN A 47 13.59 -8.13 -0.78
C ASN A 47 13.34 -6.85 -1.62
N GLY A 48 12.66 -5.86 -1.05
CA GLY A 48 12.33 -4.59 -1.70
C GLY A 48 10.86 -4.46 -2.08
N GLU A 49 10.60 -3.51 -2.98
CA GLU A 49 9.26 -3.22 -3.50
C GLU A 49 8.91 -4.14 -4.67
N GLU A 50 7.71 -4.71 -4.60
CA GLU A 50 7.20 -5.65 -5.58
C GLU A 50 5.75 -5.30 -5.92
N PHE A 51 5.36 -5.54 -7.17
CA PHE A 51 4.11 -5.07 -7.74
C PHE A 51 3.33 -6.23 -8.37
N ILE A 52 2.02 -6.22 -8.16
CA ILE A 52 1.05 -7.09 -8.83
C ILE A 52 -0.19 -6.26 -9.17
N LYS A 53 -0.95 -6.63 -10.19
CA LYS A 53 -2.17 -5.92 -10.54
C LYS A 53 -3.26 -6.84 -11.04
N TYR A 54 -4.50 -6.36 -10.97
CA TYR A 54 -5.59 -6.95 -11.72
C TYR A 54 -5.31 -6.78 -13.21
N CYS A 55 -5.55 -7.86 -13.96
CA CYS A 55 -5.52 -7.85 -15.40
C CYS A 55 -6.83 -8.42 -15.93
N GLY A 56 -7.37 -7.77 -16.96
CA GLY A 56 -8.54 -8.27 -17.66
C GLY A 56 -8.28 -9.62 -18.34
N PRO A 57 -9.34 -10.33 -18.78
CA PRO A 57 -9.24 -11.70 -19.31
C PRO A 57 -8.33 -11.84 -20.54
N THR A 58 -8.11 -10.75 -21.29
CA THR A 58 -7.25 -10.72 -22.48
C THR A 58 -5.89 -10.08 -22.24
N GLU A 59 -5.70 -9.43 -21.09
CA GLU A 59 -4.45 -8.74 -20.77
C GLU A 59 -3.41 -9.77 -20.31
N LYS A 60 -2.21 -9.65 -20.88
CA LYS A 60 -1.07 -10.51 -20.55
C LYS A 60 0.09 -9.64 -20.12
N GLY A 61 0.68 -9.96 -18.99
CA GLY A 61 1.82 -9.24 -18.46
C GLY A 61 2.36 -9.90 -17.20
N PRO A 62 3.63 -9.66 -16.87
CA PRO A 62 4.27 -10.28 -15.71
C PRO A 62 3.59 -9.90 -14.38
N ARG A 63 3.06 -8.67 -14.28
CA ARG A 63 2.30 -8.18 -13.11
C ARG A 63 0.90 -8.79 -12.95
N CYS A 64 0.41 -9.54 -13.93
CA CYS A 64 -0.95 -10.11 -13.91
C CYS A 64 -1.04 -11.40 -13.08
N ALA A 65 0.07 -12.11 -12.90
CA ALA A 65 0.08 -13.47 -12.37
C ALA A 65 0.97 -13.65 -11.14
N GLN A 66 1.83 -12.67 -10.85
CA GLN A 66 2.78 -12.74 -9.75
C GLN A 66 3.29 -11.34 -9.37
N PHE A 67 3.90 -11.27 -8.19
CA PHE A 67 4.70 -10.13 -7.80
C PHE A 67 5.97 -10.04 -8.65
N VAL A 68 6.25 -8.83 -9.13
CA VAL A 68 7.47 -8.51 -9.87
C VAL A 68 8.10 -7.23 -9.36
N LYS A 69 9.39 -7.05 -9.61
CA LYS A 69 10.10 -5.80 -9.31
C LYS A 69 9.70 -4.68 -10.26
N ALA A 70 10.22 -3.48 -10.02
CA ALA A 70 9.97 -2.31 -10.88
C ALA A 70 10.34 -2.56 -12.35
N ASP A 71 11.39 -3.35 -12.62
CA ASP A 71 11.86 -3.74 -13.96
C ASP A 71 11.07 -4.89 -14.60
N ASN A 72 9.96 -5.32 -13.96
CA ASN A 72 9.12 -6.45 -14.36
C ASN A 72 9.77 -7.84 -14.28
N THR A 73 10.95 -7.97 -13.65
CA THR A 73 11.50 -9.29 -13.32
C THR A 73 10.75 -9.93 -12.15
N PRO A 74 10.57 -11.26 -12.14
CA PRO A 74 9.93 -11.96 -11.02
C PRO A 74 10.51 -11.59 -9.65
N ALA A 75 9.63 -11.46 -8.66
CA ALA A 75 10.01 -11.35 -7.27
C ALA A 75 10.93 -12.52 -6.86
N LYS A 76 11.88 -12.27 -5.96
CA LYS A 76 12.83 -13.30 -5.51
C LYS A 76 12.09 -14.42 -4.76
N SER A 77 11.09 -14.05 -3.97
CA SER A 77 10.25 -14.96 -3.22
C SER A 77 8.89 -15.11 -3.92
N PRO A 78 8.60 -16.27 -4.52
CA PRO A 78 7.35 -16.47 -5.23
C PRO A 78 6.15 -16.58 -4.27
N SER A 79 5.14 -15.76 -4.54
CA SER A 79 3.84 -15.78 -3.87
C SER A 79 2.78 -16.41 -4.76
N SER A 80 1.86 -17.19 -4.17
CA SER A 80 0.64 -17.62 -4.87
C SER A 80 -0.42 -16.54 -4.70
N ALA A 81 -0.29 -15.43 -5.42
CA ALA A 81 -1.16 -14.28 -5.26
C ALA A 81 -1.75 -13.80 -6.58
N HIS A 82 -2.96 -13.26 -6.50
CA HIS A 82 -3.67 -12.64 -7.61
C HIS A 82 -4.58 -11.53 -7.11
N VAL A 83 -4.90 -10.58 -7.98
CA VAL A 83 -5.84 -9.49 -7.68
C VAL A 83 -7.18 -9.83 -8.33
N THR A 84 -8.27 -9.67 -7.61
CA THR A 84 -9.64 -9.90 -8.11
C THR A 84 -10.18 -8.69 -8.87
N VAL A 85 -11.30 -8.88 -9.57
CA VAL A 85 -11.94 -7.80 -10.36
C VAL A 85 -12.45 -6.64 -9.51
N ASP A 86 -12.82 -6.92 -8.26
CA ASP A 86 -13.21 -5.94 -7.25
C ASP A 86 -12.03 -5.33 -6.48
N GLY A 87 -10.79 -5.68 -6.86
CA GLY A 87 -9.58 -5.00 -6.38
C GLY A 87 -8.93 -5.60 -5.14
N LYS A 88 -9.44 -6.71 -4.62
CA LYS A 88 -8.86 -7.41 -3.47
C LYS A 88 -7.61 -8.17 -3.89
N LEU A 89 -6.60 -8.18 -3.03
CA LEU A 89 -5.44 -9.05 -3.20
C LEU A 89 -5.68 -10.34 -2.44
N ILE A 90 -5.61 -11.45 -3.16
CA ILE A 90 -5.69 -12.80 -2.61
C ILE A 90 -4.30 -13.41 -2.60
N ILE A 91 -3.93 -14.01 -1.48
CA ILE A 91 -2.81 -14.93 -1.36
C ILE A 91 -3.41 -16.30 -1.05
N ASP A 92 -3.37 -17.22 -2.02
CA ASP A 92 -4.06 -18.51 -1.92
C ASP A 92 -3.48 -19.41 -0.81
N SER A 93 -2.17 -19.30 -0.57
CA SER A 93 -1.47 -20.01 0.49
C SER A 93 -0.32 -19.17 1.01
N PHE A 94 -0.55 -18.50 2.14
CA PHE A 94 0.36 -17.55 2.75
C PHE A 94 1.68 -18.20 3.17
N LYS A 95 2.80 -17.54 2.87
CA LYS A 95 4.14 -17.93 3.32
C LYS A 95 4.73 -16.82 4.16
N ALA A 96 5.70 -17.15 5.02
CA ALA A 96 6.43 -16.14 5.79
C ALA A 96 7.09 -15.07 4.90
N SER A 97 7.51 -15.42 3.68
CA SER A 97 8.07 -14.47 2.71
C SER A 97 7.06 -13.49 2.11
N ASP A 98 5.76 -13.72 2.33
CA ASP A 98 4.69 -12.80 1.94
C ASP A 98 4.42 -11.76 3.03
N ALA A 99 5.00 -11.90 4.23
CA ALA A 99 4.91 -10.85 5.23
C ALA A 99 5.54 -9.54 4.72
N GLY A 100 4.90 -8.42 5.01
CA GLY A 100 5.31 -7.13 4.49
C GLY A 100 4.25 -6.05 4.61
N LEU A 101 4.59 -4.86 4.16
CA LEU A 101 3.69 -3.72 4.12
C LEU A 101 3.04 -3.62 2.73
N TYR A 102 1.73 -3.71 2.69
CA TYR A 102 0.92 -3.68 1.48
C TYR A 102 0.23 -2.33 1.32
N SER A 103 0.21 -1.82 0.09
CA SER A 103 -0.50 -0.59 -0.28
C SER A 103 -0.82 -0.57 -1.78
N SER A 104 -1.40 0.54 -2.25
CA SER A 104 -1.72 0.74 -3.66
C SER A 104 -1.28 2.12 -4.12
N LEU A 105 -0.69 2.17 -5.32
CA LEU A 105 -0.35 3.43 -6.00
C LEU A 105 -1.59 4.15 -6.58
N ASP A 106 -2.73 3.46 -6.63
CA ASP A 106 -3.99 4.04 -7.11
C ASP A 106 -4.62 4.97 -6.05
N GLN A 107 -4.28 4.74 -4.78
CA GLN A 107 -4.76 5.55 -3.67
C GLN A 107 -3.94 6.83 -3.54
N LYS A 108 -4.63 7.96 -3.50
CA LYS A 108 -4.06 9.27 -3.21
C LYS A 108 -4.32 9.63 -1.74
N PRO A 109 -3.44 10.42 -1.12
CA PRO A 109 -3.75 11.00 0.18
C PRO A 109 -5.07 11.77 0.15
N ILE A 110 -5.85 11.62 1.21
CA ILE A 110 -7.09 12.39 1.38
C ILE A 110 -6.71 13.73 1.99
N GLU A 111 -6.97 14.83 1.27
CA GLU A 111 -6.72 16.18 1.76
C GLU A 111 -7.96 16.74 2.46
N HIS A 112 -7.75 17.27 3.66
CA HIS A 112 -8.75 17.98 4.45
C HIS A 112 -8.33 19.44 4.58
N LYS A 113 -9.14 20.35 4.02
CA LYS A 113 -8.97 21.79 4.17
C LYS A 113 -9.71 22.27 5.41
N HIS A 114 -9.00 22.97 6.28
CA HIS A 114 -9.53 23.52 7.52
C HIS A 114 -10.06 24.94 7.30
N PRO A 115 -11.00 25.41 8.15
CA PRO A 115 -11.53 26.78 8.07
C PRO A 115 -10.47 27.89 8.21
N ASP A 116 -9.33 27.60 8.84
CA ASP A 116 -8.19 28.52 9.00
C ASP A 116 -7.27 28.58 7.77
N GLY A 117 -7.60 27.86 6.70
CA GLY A 117 -6.82 27.79 5.46
C GLY A 117 -5.68 26.79 5.49
N SER A 118 -5.45 26.10 6.61
CA SER A 118 -4.48 25.00 6.67
C SER A 118 -5.02 23.73 5.99
N THR A 119 -4.11 22.85 5.58
CA THR A 119 -4.43 21.54 5.01
C THR A 119 -3.80 20.45 5.86
N SER A 120 -4.57 19.43 6.21
CA SER A 120 -4.04 18.16 6.69
C SER A 120 -4.29 17.07 5.65
N SER A 121 -3.39 16.10 5.56
CA SER A 121 -3.56 14.97 4.65
C SER A 121 -3.48 13.65 5.41
N THR A 122 -4.32 12.69 4.99
CA THR A 122 -4.35 11.33 5.52
C THR A 122 -3.82 10.39 4.44
N LEU A 123 -2.86 9.54 4.80
CA LEU A 123 -2.31 8.56 3.87
C LEU A 123 -3.40 7.57 3.40
N GLY A 124 -3.27 7.05 2.18
CA GLY A 124 -4.04 5.88 1.75
C GLY A 124 -3.83 4.69 2.68
N VAL A 125 -4.75 3.72 2.66
CA VAL A 125 -4.72 2.57 3.58
C VAL A 125 -3.44 1.77 3.34
N HIS A 126 -2.81 1.34 4.43
CA HIS A 126 -1.70 0.40 4.39
C HIS A 126 -2.03 -0.78 5.30
N ILE A 127 -1.70 -2.00 4.85
CA ILE A 127 -1.86 -3.22 5.64
C ILE A 127 -0.49 -3.83 5.90
N GLN A 128 -0.12 -3.93 7.17
CA GLN A 128 1.01 -4.73 7.61
C GLN A 128 0.54 -6.18 7.79
N LEU A 129 0.92 -7.05 6.86
CA LEU A 129 0.69 -8.48 6.95
C LEU A 129 1.85 -9.11 7.73
N VAL A 130 1.55 -9.86 8.79
CA VAL A 130 2.56 -10.53 9.63
C VAL A 130 2.23 -12.00 9.76
N ALA A 131 3.27 -12.83 9.88
CA ALA A 131 3.08 -14.23 10.20
C ALA A 131 2.60 -14.37 11.65
N LYS A 132 1.61 -15.22 11.86
CA LYS A 132 1.14 -15.63 13.18
C LYS A 132 1.96 -16.84 13.64
N ASP A 133 2.57 -16.71 14.80
CA ASP A 133 3.29 -17.80 15.49
C ASP A 133 2.39 -19.00 15.83
#